data_AF-A0A7L9FEL0-F1
#
_entry.id   AF-A0A7L9FEL0-F1
#
_cell.length_a   1.000
_cell.length_b   1.000
_cell.length_c   1.000
_cell.angle_alpha   90.00
_cell.angle_beta   90.00
_cell.angle_gamma   90.00
#
_symmetry.space_group_name_H-M   'P 1'
#
loop_
_entity.id
_entity.type
_entity.pdbx_description
1 polymer ?
#
loop_
_entity_poly.entity_id
_entity_poly.type
_entity_poly.pdbx_seq_one_letter_code
_entity_poly.pdbx_strand_id
1 'polypeptide(L)'
;MYKLMELEDIVRIPPRLFGKPLREAVLEMLRESFEGRIIEGIGLIVSVLDAEASEEGYLTFGDGGSYHQARFTALVYSPVNQEVVEGEVVLVENIGITIRLGAVDGFIHKSQVFPTRDVMYDRDQGIVIAESGKRIIRRGDVVRARVSGVGYDEQRGVMRVRLTMRQPYLGKLEYIKEMIEKGKGEREGA
;
A
#
# COMPACT_ATOMS: atom_id res chain seq x y z
N MET A 1 0.12 4.01 4.57
CA MET A 1 1.15 5.00 4.95
C MET A 1 2.55 4.57 4.52
N TYR A 2 3.39 5.49 4.05
CA TYR A 2 4.82 5.24 3.87
C TYR A 2 5.58 5.56 5.15
N LYS A 3 6.52 4.70 5.55
CA LYS A 3 7.35 4.85 6.74
C LYS A 3 8.80 4.52 6.40
N LEU A 4 9.73 5.22 7.04
CA LEU A 4 11.11 4.78 7.13
C LEU A 4 11.22 3.92 8.38
N MET A 5 11.72 2.69 8.23
CA MET A 5 11.91 1.76 9.33
C MET A 5 13.36 1.30 9.36
N GLU A 6 13.95 1.30 10.56
CA GLU A 6 15.22 0.65 10.82
C GLU A 6 14.94 -0.80 11.22
N LEU A 7 15.58 -1.72 10.51
CA LEU A 7 15.46 -3.16 10.72
C LEU A 7 16.84 -3.74 10.98
N GLU A 8 16.89 -4.84 11.73
CA GLU A 8 18.11 -5.55 12.05
C GLU A 8 17.94 -7.02 11.66
N ASP A 9 18.88 -7.54 10.89
CA ASP A 9 18.90 -8.95 10.49
C ASP A 9 20.33 -9.46 10.26
N ILE A 10 20.49 -10.77 10.19
CA ILE A 10 21.76 -11.42 9.88
C ILE A 10 21.83 -11.66 8.36
N VAL A 11 22.81 -11.04 7.73
CA VAL A 11 23.02 -11.15 6.28
C VAL A 11 24.15 -12.11 5.98
N ARG A 12 23.86 -13.09 5.13
CA ARG A 12 24.87 -14.01 4.58
C ARG A 12 25.50 -13.42 3.32
N ILE A 13 26.81 -13.20 3.35
CA ILE A 13 27.59 -12.75 2.20
C ILE A 13 28.26 -13.97 1.55
N PRO A 14 27.92 -14.31 0.30
CA PRO A 14 28.55 -15.41 -0.39
C PRO A 14 30.00 -15.08 -0.78
N PRO A 15 30.91 -16.08 -0.88
CA PRO A 15 32.32 -15.87 -1.23
C PRO A 15 32.54 -15.05 -2.51
N ARG A 16 31.62 -15.16 -3.48
CA ARG A 16 31.65 -14.40 -4.74
C ARG A 16 31.65 -12.88 -4.55
N LEU A 17 31.16 -12.39 -3.40
CA LEU A 17 31.07 -10.96 -3.09
C LEU A 17 32.18 -10.46 -2.17
N PHE A 18 33.11 -11.32 -1.71
CA PHE A 18 34.20 -10.92 -0.80
C PHE A 18 35.18 -9.90 -1.40
N GLY A 19 35.23 -9.78 -2.72
CA GLY A 19 36.04 -8.76 -3.41
C GLY A 19 35.40 -7.36 -3.44
N LYS A 20 34.14 -7.20 -3.00
CA LYS A 20 33.45 -5.91 -2.95
C LYS A 20 33.56 -5.27 -1.56
N PRO A 21 33.40 -3.94 -1.44
CA PRO A 21 33.22 -3.29 -0.15
C PRO A 21 32.07 -3.95 0.64
N LEU A 22 32.28 -4.22 1.93
CA LEU A 22 31.31 -4.90 2.79
C LEU A 22 29.92 -4.28 2.71
N ARG A 23 29.85 -2.95 2.79
CA ARG A 23 28.59 -2.18 2.70
C ARG A 23 27.84 -2.46 1.39
N GLU A 24 28.54 -2.48 0.26
CA GLU A 24 27.92 -2.75 -1.05
C GLU A 24 27.40 -4.18 -1.14
N ALA A 25 28.22 -5.15 -0.67
CA ALA A 25 27.82 -6.56 -0.66
C ALA A 25 26.59 -6.79 0.23
N VAL A 26 26.55 -6.18 1.42
CA VAL A 26 25.41 -6.27 2.34
C VAL A 26 24.17 -5.63 1.75
N LEU A 27 24.29 -4.42 1.20
CA LEU A 27 23.17 -3.71 0.58
C LEU A 27 22.59 -4.49 -0.61
N GLU A 28 23.44 -5.10 -1.45
CA GLU A 28 23.02 -5.98 -2.54
C GLU A 28 22.21 -7.18 -2.02
N MET A 29 22.74 -7.89 -1.01
CA MET A 29 22.06 -9.05 -0.42
C MET A 29 20.75 -8.68 0.28
N LEU A 30 20.70 -7.54 0.99
CA LEU A 30 19.50 -7.05 1.65
C LEU A 30 18.43 -6.65 0.64
N ARG A 31 18.82 -5.99 -0.46
CA ARG A 31 17.87 -5.64 -1.52
C ARG A 31 17.24 -6.87 -2.15
N GLU A 32 18.07 -7.85 -2.52
CA GLU A 32 17.61 -9.12 -3.08
C GLU A 32 16.69 -9.89 -2.09
N SER A 33 16.99 -9.79 -0.80
CA SER A 33 16.24 -10.53 0.22
C SER A 33 14.95 -9.85 0.63
N PHE A 34 14.90 -8.52 0.72
CA PHE A 34 13.80 -7.79 1.36
C PHE A 34 12.94 -6.97 0.41
N GLU A 35 13.46 -6.46 -0.71
CA GLU A 35 12.65 -5.63 -1.60
C GLU A 35 11.49 -6.42 -2.20
N GLY A 36 10.30 -5.83 -2.17
CA GLY A 36 9.07 -6.48 -2.63
C GLY A 36 8.49 -7.51 -1.65
N ARG A 37 9.16 -7.81 -0.52
CA ARG A 37 8.59 -8.70 0.50
C ARG A 37 7.53 -8.02 1.34
N ILE A 38 6.52 -8.81 1.69
CA ILE A 38 5.45 -8.42 2.60
C ILE A 38 5.67 -9.18 3.90
N ILE A 39 5.86 -8.44 4.99
CA ILE A 39 6.07 -8.99 6.32
C ILE A 39 4.90 -8.57 7.21
N GLU A 40 4.26 -9.53 7.86
CA GLU A 40 3.16 -9.25 8.79
C GLU A 40 3.62 -8.30 9.92
N GLY A 41 2.80 -7.30 10.23
CA GLY A 41 3.12 -6.27 11.23
C GLY A 41 4.02 -5.13 10.72
N ILE A 42 4.85 -5.37 9.71
CA ILE A 42 5.71 -4.33 9.10
C ILE A 42 5.00 -3.71 7.89
N GLY A 43 4.62 -4.53 6.90
CA GLY A 43 4.04 -4.10 5.62
C GLY A 43 4.86 -4.58 4.42
N LEU A 44 4.67 -3.90 3.29
CA LEU A 44 5.43 -4.13 2.07
C LEU A 44 6.74 -3.32 2.13
N ILE A 45 7.89 -3.99 2.01
CA ILE A 45 9.18 -3.32 1.85
C ILE A 45 9.32 -2.87 0.40
N VAL A 46 9.33 -1.56 0.19
CA VAL A 46 9.39 -0.95 -1.14
C VAL A 46 10.84 -0.89 -1.62
N SER A 47 11.76 -0.43 -0.77
CA SER A 47 13.18 -0.39 -1.08
C SER A 47 14.05 -0.33 0.16
N VAL A 48 15.27 -0.88 0.08
CA VAL A 48 16.33 -0.70 1.09
C VAL A 48 17.21 0.47 0.68
N LEU A 49 17.23 1.50 1.53
CA LEU A 49 17.88 2.78 1.26
C LEU A 49 19.36 2.75 1.66
N ASP A 50 19.62 2.30 2.88
CA ASP A 50 20.96 2.22 3.43
C ASP A 50 21.11 1.03 4.36
N ALA A 51 22.34 0.57 4.53
CA ALA A 51 22.69 -0.53 5.41
C ALA A 51 24.08 -0.34 6.01
N GLU A 52 24.19 -0.69 7.28
CA GLU A 52 25.44 -0.82 8.03
C GLU A 52 25.55 -2.27 8.51
N ALA A 53 26.76 -2.81 8.52
CA ALA A 53 27.01 -4.17 8.99
C ALA A 53 28.19 -4.21 9.95
N SER A 54 28.17 -5.21 10.84
CA SER A 54 29.30 -5.50 11.71
C SER A 54 30.54 -5.83 10.87
N GLU A 55 31.67 -5.17 11.17
CA GLU A 55 32.95 -5.48 10.52
C GLU A 55 33.36 -6.94 10.76
N GLU A 56 33.13 -7.41 11.98
CA GLU A 56 33.29 -8.81 12.35
C GLU A 56 32.06 -9.61 11.94
N GLY A 57 32.29 -10.66 11.14
CA GLY A 57 31.30 -11.66 10.80
C GLY A 57 31.73 -13.04 11.29
N TYR A 58 30.80 -13.97 11.36
CA TYR A 58 31.08 -15.35 11.74
C TYR A 58 30.89 -16.31 10.57
N LEU A 59 31.65 -17.40 10.60
CA LEU A 59 31.59 -18.49 9.62
C LEU A 59 30.88 -19.69 10.26
N THR A 60 30.06 -20.37 9.48
CA THR A 60 29.39 -21.60 9.91
C THR A 60 30.01 -22.81 9.23
N PHE A 61 30.22 -23.90 9.97
CA PHE A 61 30.78 -25.13 9.41
C PHE A 61 29.95 -25.63 8.21
N GLY A 62 30.64 -25.89 7.10
CA GLY A 62 30.01 -26.38 5.85
C GLY A 62 29.46 -25.28 4.93
N ASP A 63 29.51 -24.01 5.33
CA ASP A 63 29.16 -22.87 4.49
C ASP A 63 30.35 -21.93 4.33
N GLY A 64 30.70 -21.60 3.08
CA GLY A 64 31.79 -20.67 2.78
C GLY A 64 31.42 -19.20 2.97
N GLY A 65 30.13 -18.88 3.16
CA GLY A 65 29.66 -17.51 3.36
C GLY A 65 29.98 -16.94 4.74
N SER A 66 30.24 -15.63 4.80
CA SER A 66 30.35 -14.91 6.07
C SER A 66 28.99 -14.35 6.49
N TYR A 67 28.68 -14.42 7.78
CA TYR A 67 27.43 -13.92 8.35
C TYR A 67 27.72 -12.67 9.15
N HIS A 68 27.06 -11.57 8.81
CA HIS A 68 27.24 -10.28 9.46
C HIS A 68 25.91 -9.79 10.02
N GLN A 69 25.94 -9.18 11.21
CA GLN A 69 24.76 -8.51 11.75
C GLN A 69 24.63 -7.16 11.03
N ALA A 70 23.51 -6.94 10.36
CA ALA A 70 23.26 -5.75 9.57
C ALA A 70 22.05 -4.97 10.11
N ARG A 71 22.21 -3.66 10.19
CA ARG A 71 21.12 -2.71 10.42
C ARG A 71 20.89 -1.92 9.16
N PHE A 72 19.63 -1.84 8.74
CA PHE A 72 19.31 -1.20 7.47
C PHE A 72 18.03 -0.37 7.57
N THR A 73 18.03 0.74 6.84
CA THR A 73 16.87 1.60 6.71
C THR A 73 16.09 1.22 5.46
N ALA A 74 14.84 0.83 5.64
CA ALA A 74 13.94 0.46 4.56
C ALA A 74 12.77 1.46 4.44
N LEU A 75 12.41 1.77 3.20
CA LEU A 75 11.15 2.41 2.88
C LEU A 75 10.06 1.34 2.86
N VAL A 76 9.11 1.45 3.78
CA VAL A 76 8.03 0.47 3.97
C VAL A 76 6.69 1.13 3.69
N TYR A 77 5.86 0.46 2.90
CA TYR A 77 4.45 0.78 2.75
C TYR A 77 3.61 -0.07 3.71
N SER A 78 3.08 0.57 4.74
CA SER A 78 2.31 -0.03 5.83
C SER A 78 0.96 0.68 5.95
N PRO A 79 -0.11 0.16 5.33
CA PRO A 79 -1.45 0.74 5.47
C PRO A 79 -1.96 0.53 6.88
N VAL A 80 -2.56 1.57 7.46
CA VAL A 80 -3.10 1.52 8.84
C VAL A 80 -4.62 1.44 8.79
N ASN A 81 -5.23 0.67 9.69
CA ASN A 81 -6.68 0.64 9.81
C ASN A 81 -7.22 2.04 10.12
N GLN A 82 -8.30 2.42 9.46
CA GLN A 82 -8.94 3.73 9.52
C GLN A 82 -8.15 4.90 8.92
N GLU A 83 -7.01 4.64 8.27
CA GLU A 83 -6.27 5.63 7.49
C GLU A 83 -7.15 6.16 6.33
N VAL A 84 -7.18 7.47 6.14
CA VAL A 84 -7.80 8.09 4.96
C VAL A 84 -6.75 8.15 3.86
N VAL A 85 -7.09 7.58 2.72
CA VAL A 85 -6.20 7.44 1.57
C VAL A 85 -6.85 8.02 0.32
N GLU A 86 -6.03 8.52 -0.59
CA GLU A 86 -6.45 8.95 -1.91
C GLU A 86 -5.77 8.08 -2.95
N GLY A 87 -6.51 7.75 -4.01
CA GLY A 87 -5.99 6.87 -5.04
C GLY A 87 -6.81 6.94 -6.32
N GLU A 88 -6.22 6.40 -7.38
CA GLU A 88 -6.84 6.35 -8.71
C GLU A 88 -7.58 5.02 -8.89
N VAL A 89 -8.78 5.08 -9.47
CA VAL A 89 -9.54 3.88 -9.84
C VAL A 89 -8.87 3.18 -11.02
N VAL A 90 -8.30 2.00 -10.78
CA VAL A 90 -7.63 1.20 -11.81
C VAL A 90 -8.60 0.29 -12.54
N LEU A 91 -9.52 -0.34 -11.81
CA LEU A 91 -10.42 -1.35 -12.34
C LEU A 91 -11.80 -1.24 -11.68
N VAL A 92 -12.84 -1.40 -12.49
CA VAL A 92 -14.22 -1.52 -12.05
C VAL A 92 -14.72 -2.90 -12.44
N GLU A 93 -15.26 -3.63 -11.47
CA GLU A 93 -15.84 -4.95 -11.66
C GLU A 93 -17.23 -5.03 -11.01
N ASN A 94 -18.01 -6.05 -11.35
CA ASN A 94 -19.36 -6.23 -10.80
C ASN A 94 -19.39 -6.45 -9.28
N ILE A 95 -18.26 -6.81 -8.69
CA ILE A 95 -18.10 -7.06 -7.25
C ILE A 95 -17.58 -5.82 -6.50
N GLY A 96 -17.05 -4.82 -7.20
CA GLY A 96 -16.45 -3.65 -6.56
C GLY A 96 -15.49 -2.87 -7.45
N ILE A 97 -14.68 -2.03 -6.80
CA ILE A 97 -13.72 -1.15 -7.46
C ILE A 97 -12.34 -1.37 -6.85
N THR A 98 -11.32 -1.43 -7.70
CA THR A 98 -9.92 -1.50 -7.29
C THR A 98 -9.27 -0.13 -7.48
N ILE A 99 -8.62 0.35 -6.43
CA ILE A 99 -8.00 1.67 -6.35
C ILE A 99 -6.51 1.50 -6.10
N ARG A 100 -5.66 2.19 -6.85
CA ARG A 100 -4.21 2.22 -6.62
C ARG A 100 -3.87 3.18 -5.51
N LEU A 101 -3.19 2.68 -4.48
CA LEU A 101 -2.76 3.47 -3.31
C LEU A 101 -1.26 3.82 -3.35
N GLY A 102 -0.58 3.48 -4.45
CA GLY A 102 0.87 3.62 -4.61
C GLY A 102 1.51 2.26 -4.81
N ALA A 103 2.14 1.73 -3.77
CA ALA A 103 2.84 0.44 -3.83
C ALA A 103 1.91 -0.79 -3.88
N VAL A 104 0.64 -0.63 -3.48
CA VAL A 104 -0.37 -1.70 -3.53
C VAL A 104 -1.71 -1.17 -4.02
N ASP A 105 -2.55 -2.10 -4.44
CA ASP A 105 -3.94 -1.83 -4.76
C ASP A 105 -4.85 -2.15 -3.57
N GLY A 106 -5.84 -1.29 -3.34
CA GLY A 106 -6.92 -1.49 -2.39
C GLY A 106 -8.23 -1.81 -3.10
N PHE A 107 -9.06 -2.62 -2.45
CA PHE A 107 -10.34 -3.06 -2.99
C PHE A 107 -11.50 -2.52 -2.17
N ILE A 108 -12.48 -1.92 -2.85
CA ILE A 108 -13.78 -1.53 -2.28
C ILE A 108 -14.84 -2.47 -2.81
N HIS A 109 -15.43 -3.25 -1.91
CA HIS A 109 -16.59 -4.08 -2.25
C HIS A 109 -17.79 -3.19 -2.63
N LYS A 110 -18.63 -3.65 -3.56
CA LYS A 110 -19.78 -2.88 -4.09
C LYS A 110 -20.69 -2.26 -3.03
N SER A 111 -20.86 -2.93 -1.88
CA SER A 111 -21.68 -2.46 -0.75
C SER A 111 -21.03 -1.36 0.09
N GLN A 112 -19.79 -0.99 -0.21
CA GLN A 112 -18.96 0.01 0.46
C GLN A 112 -18.58 1.19 -0.46
N VAL A 113 -19.04 1.19 -1.71
CA VAL A 113 -18.79 2.28 -2.68
C VAL A 113 -19.71 3.47 -2.41
N PHE A 114 -21.02 3.23 -2.36
CA PHE A 114 -22.04 4.24 -2.06
C PHE A 114 -22.92 3.80 -0.89
N PRO A 115 -23.52 4.75 -0.14
CA PRO A 115 -24.47 4.43 0.92
C PRO A 115 -25.81 3.88 0.38
N THR A 116 -26.17 4.27 -0.84
CA THR A 116 -27.40 3.88 -1.54
C THR A 116 -27.32 2.47 -2.11
N ARG A 117 -28.46 1.77 -2.21
CA ARG A 117 -28.54 0.41 -2.78
C ARG A 117 -28.60 0.39 -4.32
N ASP A 118 -29.05 1.48 -4.92
CA ASP A 118 -29.15 1.65 -6.37
C ASP A 118 -27.80 2.02 -6.97
N VAL A 119 -26.96 1.00 -7.17
CA VAL A 119 -25.65 1.14 -7.81
C VAL A 119 -25.56 0.17 -8.98
N MET A 120 -25.35 0.71 -10.17
CA MET A 120 -25.14 -0.04 -11.40
C MET A 120 -23.65 -0.07 -11.74
N TYR A 121 -23.15 -1.26 -12.05
CA TYR A 121 -21.76 -1.47 -12.47
C TYR A 121 -21.78 -1.87 -13.93
N ASP A 122 -21.09 -1.09 -14.76
CA ASP A 122 -20.86 -1.41 -16.16
C ASP A 122 -19.36 -1.69 -16.33
N ARG A 123 -19.03 -2.97 -16.49
CA ARG A 123 -17.65 -3.44 -16.65
C ARG A 123 -17.05 -3.04 -18.00
N ASP A 124 -17.86 -3.03 -19.05
CA ASP A 124 -17.40 -2.77 -20.41
C ASP A 124 -17.02 -1.30 -20.57
N GLN A 125 -17.79 -0.41 -19.94
CA GLN A 125 -17.46 1.02 -19.88
C GLN A 125 -16.54 1.39 -18.71
N GLY A 126 -16.34 0.50 -17.74
CA GLY A 126 -15.51 0.76 -16.56
C GLY A 126 -16.08 1.87 -15.67
N ILE A 127 -17.40 1.89 -15.51
CA ILE A 127 -18.12 2.93 -14.77
C ILE A 127 -19.02 2.35 -13.69
N VAL A 128 -19.17 3.12 -12.60
CA VAL A 128 -20.11 2.85 -11.52
C VAL A 128 -21.05 4.03 -11.40
N ILE A 129 -22.33 3.77 -11.54
CA ILE A 129 -23.38 4.78 -11.52
C ILE A 129 -24.25 4.57 -10.28
N ALA A 130 -24.47 5.62 -9.51
CA ALA A 130 -25.33 5.62 -8.33
C ALA A 130 -26.28 6.83 -8.32
N GLU A 131 -27.30 6.77 -7.44
CA GLU A 131 -28.27 7.85 -7.23
C GLU A 131 -28.97 8.28 -8.53
N SER A 132 -29.47 7.30 -9.29
CA SER A 132 -30.18 7.52 -10.56
C SER A 132 -29.37 8.33 -11.59
N GLY A 133 -28.04 8.17 -11.62
CA GLY A 133 -27.17 8.84 -12.60
C GLY A 133 -26.47 10.10 -12.09
N LYS A 134 -26.77 10.57 -10.87
CA LYS A 134 -26.15 11.79 -10.32
C LYS A 134 -24.68 11.59 -9.92
N ARG A 135 -24.30 10.37 -9.54
CA ARG A 135 -22.93 10.04 -9.15
C ARG A 135 -22.37 8.96 -10.08
N ILE A 136 -21.23 9.26 -10.69
CA ILE A 136 -20.53 8.42 -11.65
C ILE A 136 -19.06 8.37 -11.26
N ILE A 137 -18.55 7.18 -10.98
CA ILE A 137 -17.12 6.91 -10.81
C ILE A 137 -16.65 6.15 -12.03
N ARG A 138 -15.59 6.62 -12.68
CA ARG A 138 -14.99 6.01 -13.86
C ARG A 138 -13.59 5.50 -13.54
N ARG A 139 -13.10 4.57 -14.37
CA ARG A 139 -11.67 4.25 -14.42
C ARG A 139 -10.85 5.53 -14.67
N GLY A 140 -9.81 5.74 -13.87
CA GLY A 140 -8.97 6.94 -13.88
C GLY A 140 -9.44 8.06 -12.94
N ASP A 141 -10.63 7.97 -12.36
CA ASP A 141 -11.07 8.96 -11.38
C ASP A 141 -10.26 8.85 -10.08
N VAL A 142 -9.95 9.99 -9.47
CA VAL A 142 -9.31 10.06 -8.16
C VAL A 142 -10.39 10.09 -7.07
N VAL A 143 -10.27 9.16 -6.13
CA VAL A 143 -11.21 8.96 -5.04
C VAL A 143 -10.50 8.99 -3.70
N ARG A 144 -11.19 9.50 -2.68
CA ARG A 144 -10.78 9.43 -1.28
C ARG A 144 -11.55 8.33 -0.58
N ALA A 145 -10.82 7.39 0.02
CA ALA A 145 -11.39 6.25 0.73
C ALA A 145 -10.77 6.14 2.13
N ARG A 146 -11.37 5.31 2.98
CA ARG A 146 -10.80 4.94 4.27
C ARG A 146 -10.47 3.46 4.29
N VAL A 147 -9.31 3.11 4.84
CA VAL A 147 -8.93 1.71 5.08
C VAL A 147 -9.83 1.12 6.15
N SER A 148 -10.59 0.08 5.78
CA SER A 148 -11.46 -0.65 6.71
C SER A 148 -10.77 -1.86 7.33
N GLY A 149 -9.79 -2.45 6.62
CA GLY A 149 -9.01 -3.56 7.13
C GLY A 149 -7.85 -3.92 6.21
N VAL A 150 -6.74 -4.34 6.81
CA VAL A 150 -5.57 -4.87 6.09
C VAL A 150 -5.45 -6.35 6.42
N GLY A 151 -5.26 -7.19 5.39
CA GLY A 151 -4.99 -8.61 5.56
C GLY A 151 -3.68 -8.99 4.87
N TYR A 152 -2.92 -9.87 5.51
CA TYR A 152 -1.68 -10.44 4.98
C TYR A 152 -1.94 -11.90 4.60
N ASP A 153 -1.48 -12.30 3.42
CA ASP A 153 -1.49 -13.68 2.96
C ASP A 153 -0.03 -14.11 2.79
N GLU A 154 0.56 -14.62 3.88
CA GLU A 154 1.99 -14.98 3.92
C GLU A 154 2.36 -16.04 2.89
N GLN A 155 1.48 -17.01 2.64
CA GLN A 155 1.73 -18.10 1.69
C GLN A 155 1.83 -17.59 0.25
N ARG A 156 1.08 -16.53 -0.08
CA ARG A 156 1.08 -15.93 -1.42
C ARG A 156 1.97 -14.70 -1.52
N GLY A 157 2.46 -14.17 -0.40
CA GLY A 157 3.18 -12.90 -0.35
C GLY A 157 2.30 -11.74 -0.84
N VAL A 158 0.99 -11.76 -0.54
CA VAL A 158 0.04 -10.74 -1.01
C VAL A 158 -0.57 -9.99 0.17
N MET A 159 -0.56 -8.67 0.10
CA MET A 159 -1.30 -7.80 1.03
C MET A 159 -2.61 -7.38 0.40
N ARG A 160 -3.72 -7.57 1.12
CA ARG A 160 -5.05 -7.16 0.69
C ARG A 160 -5.54 -6.01 1.55
N VAL A 161 -5.70 -4.83 0.94
CA VAL A 161 -6.24 -3.65 1.61
C VAL A 161 -7.72 -3.53 1.27
N ARG A 162 -8.58 -3.56 2.29
CA ARG A 162 -10.01 -3.31 2.16
C ARG A 162 -10.30 -1.85 2.44
N LEU A 163 -11.09 -1.23 1.59
CA LEU A 163 -11.40 0.20 1.63
C LEU A 163 -12.93 0.42 1.73
N THR A 164 -13.33 1.60 2.18
CA THR A 164 -14.73 2.06 2.20
C THR A 164 -14.84 3.54 1.83
N MET A 165 -15.93 3.90 1.14
CA MET A 165 -16.29 5.28 0.76
C MET A 165 -17.67 5.70 1.30
N ARG A 166 -18.30 4.88 2.16
CA ARG A 166 -19.67 5.16 2.65
C ARG A 166 -19.78 6.26 3.69
N GLN A 167 -18.67 6.71 4.23
CA GLN A 167 -18.66 7.71 5.30
C GLN A 167 -18.71 9.12 4.71
N PRO A 168 -19.18 10.13 5.49
CA PRO A 168 -19.13 11.52 5.07
C PRO A 168 -17.71 11.94 4.65
N TYR A 169 -17.62 12.82 3.65
CA TYR A 169 -16.36 13.36 3.10
C TYR A 169 -15.44 12.33 2.43
N LEU A 170 -15.96 11.15 2.10
CA LEU A 170 -15.29 10.15 1.25
C LEU A 170 -16.02 10.00 -0.10
N GLY A 171 -15.33 9.42 -1.08
CA GLY A 171 -15.79 9.27 -2.45
C GLY A 171 -14.95 10.07 -3.44
N LYS A 172 -15.52 10.33 -4.62
CA LYS A 172 -14.86 11.14 -5.65
C LYS A 172 -14.59 12.56 -5.14
N LEU A 173 -13.40 13.09 -5.44
CA LEU A 173 -12.97 14.40 -4.95
C LEU A 173 -13.93 15.53 -5.36
N GLU A 174 -14.54 15.44 -6.54
CA GLU A 174 -15.58 16.36 -7.02
C GLU A 174 -16.77 16.43 -6.05
N TYR A 175 -17.28 15.28 -5.62
CA TYR A 175 -18.44 15.22 -4.72
C TYR A 175 -18.12 15.75 -3.33
N ILE A 176 -16.88 15.56 -2.88
CA ILE A 176 -16.42 16.10 -1.60
C ILE A 176 -16.40 17.63 -1.65
N LYS A 177 -15.95 18.23 -2.76
CA LYS A 177 -15.96 19.69 -2.94
C LYS A 177 -17.39 20.25 -2.88
N GLU A 178 -18.33 19.63 -3.60
CA GLU A 178 -19.74 20.04 -3.57
C GLU A 178 -20.36 19.97 -2.16
N MET A 179 -20.05 18.91 -1.38
CA MET A 179 -20.52 18.79 0.00
C MET A 179 -19.97 19.90 0.90
N ILE A 180 -18.69 20.27 0.72
CA ILE A 180 -18.05 21.34 1.50
C ILE A 180 -18.66 22.70 1.15
N GLU A 181 -18.89 22.98 -0.14
CA GLU A 181 -19.47 24.25 -0.59
C GLU A 181 -20.90 24.44 -0.07
N LYS A 182 -21.74 23.40 -0.13
CA LYS A 182 -23.08 23.45 0.47
C LYS A 182 -23.04 23.70 1.97
N GLY A 183 -22.14 23.04 2.70
CA GLY A 183 -21.98 23.24 4.14
C GLY A 183 -21.43 24.63 4.54
N LYS A 184 -20.75 25.33 3.63
CA LYS A 184 -20.33 26.73 3.84
C LYS A 184 -21.49 27.71 3.62
N GLY A 185 -22.29 27.51 2.57
CA GLY A 185 -23.46 28.35 2.30
C GLY A 185 -24.51 28.32 3.42
N GLU A 186 -24.66 27.18 4.11
CA GLU A 186 -25.55 27.05 5.27
C GLU A 186 -25.02 27.77 6.54
N ARG A 187 -23.71 28.01 6.64
CA ARG A 187 -23.08 28.72 7.78
C ARG A 187 -23.07 30.24 7.62
N GLU A 188 -23.09 30.76 6.40
CA GLU A 188 -23.14 32.20 6.14
C GLU A 188 -24.58 32.76 6.15
N GLY A 189 -25.59 31.88 6.08
CA GLY A 189 -27.01 32.24 6.14
C GLY A 189 -27.68 32.07 7.51
N ALA A 190 -26.92 31.74 8.56
CA ALA A 190 -27.41 31.51 9.92
C ALA A 190 -26.93 32.58 10.91
#